data_AF-A0A0C9SDB3-F1
#
_entry.id   AF-A0A0C9SDB3-F1
#
_cell.length_a   1.000
_cell.length_b   1.000
_cell.length_c   1.000
_cell.angle_alpha   90.00
_cell.angle_beta   90.00
_cell.angle_gamma   90.00
#
_symmetry.space_group_name_H-M   'P 1'
#
loop_
_entity.id
_entity.type
_entity.pdbx_description
1 polymer ?
#
loop_
_entity_poly.entity_id
_entity_poly.type
_entity_poly.pdbx_seq_one_letter_code
_entity_poly.pdbx_strand_id
1 'polypeptide(L)'
;QWKKMSENLELPADTLFYGEMVQEFAGEGRQQKRFNTIHIIDALVLGKVSVKDMHYEQRMKWVHKFVKALSKPSRSDLTPLRAKEVFKLQNVESLFDRISLKLEKGAARNMRLSCTVPREVRDREEKHFSATGVLFYRTTKEPWHEEFSLSSQRTYFFNTMTKKSDYNMPQRGCAASFKDCFTSAVLWPWIPGLKILPPKSPNDCPNDGRVHRMTLINFVKRRLSK
;
A
#
# COMPACT_ATOMS: atom_id res chain seq x y z
N GLN A 1 -16.03 15.69 -11.26
CA GLN A 1 -15.75 15.99 -12.68
C GLN A 1 -14.69 15.01 -13.18
N TRP A 2 -14.96 14.30 -14.26
CA TRP A 2 -13.95 13.44 -14.91
C TRP A 2 -12.98 14.31 -15.72
N LYS A 3 -11.68 14.00 -15.65
CA LYS A 3 -10.64 14.68 -16.43
C LYS A 3 -9.96 13.67 -17.34
N LYS A 4 -9.65 14.07 -18.57
CA LYS A 4 -8.83 13.26 -19.46
C LYS A 4 -7.42 13.14 -18.88
N MET A 5 -6.92 11.92 -18.84
CA MET A 5 -5.55 11.61 -18.41
C MET A 5 -4.55 12.08 -19.49
N SER A 6 -3.44 12.69 -19.08
CA SER A 6 -2.37 13.18 -19.98
C SER A 6 -1.38 12.08 -20.35
N GLU A 7 -1.31 11.05 -19.51
CA GLU A 7 -0.37 9.95 -19.58
C GLU A 7 -0.71 9.05 -20.77
N ASN A 8 0.33 8.67 -21.53
CA ASN A 8 0.19 7.75 -22.64
C ASN A 8 -0.01 6.33 -22.08
N LEU A 9 -1.26 5.91 -21.99
CA LEU A 9 -1.67 4.65 -21.37
C LEU A 9 -2.54 3.83 -22.33
N GLU A 10 -2.15 2.57 -22.53
CA GLU A 10 -2.94 1.60 -23.30
C GLU A 10 -3.63 0.64 -22.32
N LEU A 11 -4.94 0.83 -22.12
CA LEU A 11 -5.76 -0.08 -21.32
C LEU A 11 -6.72 -0.87 -22.22
N PRO A 12 -6.99 -2.15 -21.91
CA PRO A 12 -8.13 -2.86 -22.45
C PRO A 12 -9.43 -2.11 -22.14
N ALA A 13 -10.40 -2.20 -23.04
CA ALA A 13 -11.75 -1.71 -22.81
C ALA A 13 -12.34 -2.27 -21.49
N ASP A 14 -13.28 -1.53 -20.90
CA ASP A 14 -13.94 -1.91 -19.64
C ASP A 14 -12.95 -2.16 -18.50
N THR A 15 -12.03 -1.20 -18.32
CA THR A 15 -11.08 -1.16 -17.20
C THR A 15 -11.39 0.04 -16.32
N LEU A 16 -11.59 -0.19 -15.03
CA LEU A 16 -11.78 0.84 -14.02
C LEU A 16 -11.09 0.41 -12.72
N PHE A 17 -10.06 1.18 -12.34
CA PHE A 17 -9.30 0.97 -11.12
C PHE A 17 -9.11 2.27 -10.33
N TYR A 18 -8.81 2.11 -9.04
CA TYR A 18 -8.38 3.17 -8.15
C TYR A 18 -6.86 3.14 -8.02
N GLY A 19 -6.22 4.28 -8.22
CA GLY A 19 -4.77 4.37 -8.19
C GLY A 19 -4.29 5.81 -8.06
N GLU A 20 -2.98 5.97 -8.12
CA GLU A 20 -2.29 7.24 -8.00
C GLU A 20 -1.23 7.38 -9.10
N MET A 21 -0.99 8.61 -9.53
CA MET A 21 0.16 8.94 -10.37
C MET A 21 1.37 9.19 -9.47
N VAL A 22 2.44 8.43 -9.70
CA VAL A 22 3.63 8.44 -8.86
C VAL A 22 4.84 8.80 -9.70
N GLN A 23 5.65 9.72 -9.18
CA GLN A 23 6.99 9.93 -9.70
C GLN A 23 7.95 8.97 -9.00
N GLU A 24 8.37 7.94 -9.72
CA GLU A 24 9.42 7.02 -9.29
C GLU A 24 10.80 7.61 -9.62
N PHE A 25 11.78 7.29 -8.79
CA PHE A 25 13.16 7.74 -8.90
C PHE A 25 14.11 6.56 -8.94
N ALA A 26 15.15 6.64 -9.76
CA ALA A 26 16.30 5.74 -9.69
C ALA A 26 17.57 6.55 -9.39
N GLY A 27 18.41 6.04 -8.49
CA GLY A 27 19.57 6.77 -7.96
C GLY A 27 19.19 7.96 -7.06
N GLU A 28 20.21 8.72 -6.62
CA GLU A 28 20.06 9.83 -5.68
C GLU A 28 20.86 11.06 -6.13
N GLY A 29 20.52 12.23 -5.56
CA GLY A 29 21.24 13.48 -5.79
C GLY A 29 21.29 13.89 -7.26
N ARG A 30 22.47 14.27 -7.76
CA ARG A 30 22.61 14.82 -9.12
C ARG A 30 22.30 13.80 -10.23
N GLN A 31 22.54 12.52 -9.97
CA GLN A 31 22.35 11.43 -10.94
C GLN A 31 20.95 10.81 -10.91
N GLN A 32 20.05 11.31 -10.05
CA GLN A 32 18.68 10.80 -9.95
C GLN A 32 17.91 10.97 -11.27
N LYS A 33 17.32 9.88 -11.75
CA LYS A 33 16.39 9.82 -12.89
C LYS A 33 14.96 9.81 -12.38
N ARG A 34 14.02 10.37 -13.15
CA ARG A 34 12.60 10.46 -12.80
C ARG A 34 11.75 9.70 -13.82
N PHE A 35 10.74 8.97 -13.33
CA PHE A 35 9.83 8.18 -14.15
C PHE A 35 8.40 8.43 -13.65
N ASN A 36 7.48 8.74 -14.56
CA ASN A 36 6.07 8.79 -14.21
C ASN A 36 5.49 7.38 -14.36
N THR A 37 4.86 6.89 -13.30
CA THR A 37 4.29 5.55 -13.22
C THR A 37 2.91 5.65 -12.56
N ILE A 38 1.93 4.85 -12.96
CA ILE A 38 0.65 4.76 -12.27
C ILE A 38 0.68 3.57 -11.32
N HIS A 39 0.46 3.81 -10.03
CA HIS A 39 0.32 2.74 -9.03
C HIS A 39 -1.16 2.45 -8.82
N ILE A 40 -1.58 1.23 -9.15
CA ILE A 40 -2.94 0.74 -8.91
C ILE A 40 -3.04 0.30 -7.45
N ILE A 41 -3.96 0.92 -6.72
CA ILE A 41 -4.22 0.67 -5.29
C ILE A 41 -5.32 -0.39 -5.12
N ASP A 42 -6.37 -0.35 -5.94
CA ASP A 42 -7.48 -1.32 -5.93
C ASP A 42 -8.23 -1.26 -7.29
N ALA A 43 -9.15 -2.18 -7.57
CA ALA A 43 -9.86 -2.22 -8.84
C ALA A 43 -11.35 -2.59 -8.72
N LEU A 44 -12.16 -2.07 -9.66
CA LEU A 44 -13.56 -2.48 -9.82
C LEU A 44 -13.71 -3.46 -10.98
N VAL A 45 -13.12 -3.13 -12.13
CA VAL A 45 -13.20 -3.92 -13.37
C VAL A 45 -11.84 -3.90 -14.07
N LEU A 46 -11.36 -5.05 -14.53
CA LEU A 46 -10.09 -5.19 -15.24
C LEU A 46 -10.33 -5.96 -16.54
N GLY A 47 -10.39 -5.25 -17.67
CA GLY A 47 -10.62 -5.86 -18.99
C GLY A 47 -11.90 -6.70 -19.04
N LYS A 48 -13.05 -6.09 -18.76
CA LYS A 48 -14.39 -6.74 -18.65
C LYS A 48 -14.59 -7.68 -17.46
N VAL A 49 -13.55 -8.02 -16.71
CA VAL A 49 -13.68 -8.85 -15.50
C VAL A 49 -14.02 -7.98 -14.30
N SER A 50 -15.23 -8.10 -13.79
CA SER A 50 -15.64 -7.44 -12.54
C SER A 50 -14.97 -8.12 -11.35
N VAL A 51 -14.18 -7.36 -10.59
CA VAL A 51 -13.49 -7.82 -9.36
C VAL A 51 -14.00 -7.12 -8.10
N LYS A 52 -14.85 -6.09 -8.25
CA LYS A 52 -15.32 -5.20 -7.17
C LYS A 52 -15.91 -5.91 -5.94
N ASP A 53 -16.53 -7.07 -6.11
CA ASP A 53 -17.20 -7.82 -5.05
C ASP A 53 -16.32 -8.91 -4.41
N MET A 54 -15.11 -9.14 -4.94
CA MET A 54 -14.14 -10.08 -4.38
C MET A 54 -13.47 -9.50 -3.14
N HIS A 55 -12.93 -10.34 -2.25
CA HIS A 55 -12.09 -9.89 -1.13
C HIS A 55 -10.86 -9.09 -1.63
N TYR A 56 -10.40 -8.10 -0.85
CA TYR A 56 -9.29 -7.21 -1.23
C TYR A 56 -8.04 -7.96 -1.72
N GLU A 57 -7.59 -9.00 -1.01
CA GLU A 57 -6.41 -9.79 -1.44
C GLU A 57 -6.62 -10.42 -2.83
N GLN A 58 -7.84 -10.85 -3.15
CA GLN A 58 -8.15 -11.44 -4.45
C GLN A 58 -8.17 -10.36 -5.55
N ARG A 59 -8.71 -9.17 -5.26
CA ARG A 59 -8.64 -8.02 -6.18
C ARG A 59 -7.19 -7.65 -6.47
N MET A 60 -6.33 -7.61 -5.45
CA MET A 60 -4.91 -7.32 -5.65
C MET A 60 -4.18 -8.40 -6.46
N LYS A 61 -4.50 -9.69 -6.30
CA LYS A 61 -3.98 -10.75 -7.18
C LYS A 61 -4.36 -10.51 -8.65
N TRP A 62 -5.60 -10.09 -8.90
CA TRP A 62 -6.03 -9.71 -10.25
C TRP A 62 -5.29 -8.47 -10.77
N VAL A 63 -5.09 -7.45 -9.94
CA VAL A 63 -4.30 -6.26 -10.29
C VAL A 63 -2.86 -6.65 -10.67
N HIS A 64 -2.19 -7.49 -9.88
CA HIS A 64 -0.85 -7.99 -10.21
C HIS A 64 -0.82 -8.72 -11.56
N LYS A 65 -1.80 -9.60 -11.81
CA LYS A 65 -1.92 -10.31 -13.10
C LYS A 65 -2.14 -9.34 -14.26
N PHE A 66 -3.00 -8.35 -14.06
CA PHE A 66 -3.33 -7.32 -15.06
C PHE A 66 -2.12 -6.47 -15.41
N VAL A 67 -1.40 -5.94 -14.41
CA VAL A 67 -0.18 -5.16 -14.60
C VAL A 67 0.88 -5.97 -15.33
N LYS A 68 1.07 -7.24 -14.96
CA LYS A 68 2.02 -8.14 -15.64
C LYS A 68 1.64 -8.34 -17.12
N ALA A 69 0.35 -8.53 -17.41
CA ALA A 69 -0.14 -8.73 -18.77
C ALA A 69 -0.01 -7.49 -19.66
N LEU A 70 -0.10 -6.29 -19.08
CA LEU A 70 0.06 -5.02 -19.80
C LEU A 70 1.50 -4.51 -19.89
N SER A 71 2.44 -5.16 -19.20
CA SER A 71 3.84 -4.76 -19.21
C SER A 71 4.44 -4.96 -20.61
N LYS A 72 4.90 -3.86 -21.22
CA LYS A 72 5.57 -3.84 -22.52
C LYS A 72 6.97 -3.21 -22.37
N PRO A 73 7.99 -3.95 -21.91
CA PRO A 73 9.31 -3.39 -21.60
C PRO A 73 10.03 -2.71 -22.78
N SER A 74 9.64 -3.03 -24.02
CA SER A 74 10.17 -2.43 -25.24
C SER A 74 9.52 -1.10 -25.63
N ARG A 75 8.40 -0.71 -25.00
CA ARG A 75 7.66 0.53 -25.29
C ARG A 75 7.89 1.56 -24.18
N SER A 76 8.98 2.32 -24.28
CA SER A 76 9.32 3.35 -23.30
C SER A 76 8.45 4.62 -23.39
N ASP A 77 7.64 4.75 -24.44
CA ASP A 77 6.68 5.82 -24.64
C ASP A 77 5.39 5.65 -23.80
N LEU A 78 5.12 4.44 -23.31
CA LEU A 78 3.95 4.14 -22.49
C LEU A 78 4.25 4.38 -21.02
N THR A 79 3.27 4.94 -20.31
CA THR A 79 3.32 5.11 -18.86
C THR A 79 3.18 3.73 -18.19
N PRO A 80 4.17 3.27 -17.41
CA PRO A 80 4.10 1.96 -16.79
C PRO A 80 3.00 1.91 -15.73
N LEU A 81 2.39 0.73 -15.58
CA LEU A 81 1.52 0.40 -14.48
C LEU A 81 2.30 -0.39 -13.42
N ARG A 82 1.97 -0.18 -12.15
CA ARG A 82 2.48 -0.97 -11.02
C ARG A 82 1.32 -1.32 -10.09
N ALA A 83 1.31 -2.52 -9.54
CA ALA A 83 0.43 -2.85 -8.43
C ALA A 83 1.05 -2.31 -7.13
N LYS A 84 0.31 -1.54 -6.34
CA LYS A 84 0.82 -1.03 -5.05
C LYS A 84 1.12 -2.21 -4.13
N GLU A 85 2.28 -2.20 -3.49
CA GLU A 85 2.63 -3.22 -2.50
C GLU A 85 1.71 -3.08 -1.28
N VAL A 86 1.21 -4.21 -0.79
CA VAL A 86 0.27 -4.28 0.34
C VAL A 86 0.90 -5.05 1.48
N PHE A 87 0.67 -4.57 2.70
CA PHE A 87 1.24 -5.14 3.91
C PHE A 87 0.11 -5.53 4.85
N LYS A 88 0.18 -6.74 5.39
CA LYS A 88 -0.70 -7.15 6.48
C LYS A 88 -0.33 -6.36 7.73
N LEU A 89 -1.33 -5.91 8.50
CA LEU A 89 -1.09 -5.10 9.69
C LEU A 89 -0.23 -5.85 10.73
N GLN A 90 -0.35 -7.17 10.81
CA GLN A 90 0.49 -8.00 11.70
C GLN A 90 1.99 -7.89 11.35
N ASN A 91 2.32 -7.59 10.09
CA ASN A 91 3.68 -7.49 9.59
C ASN A 91 4.09 -6.04 9.30
N VAL A 92 3.52 -5.08 10.04
CA VAL A 92 3.75 -3.63 9.80
C VAL A 92 5.22 -3.21 9.83
N GLU A 93 6.10 -3.97 10.49
CA GLU A 93 7.54 -3.71 10.47
C GLU A 93 8.12 -3.76 9.05
N SER A 94 7.69 -4.75 8.25
CA SER A 94 8.16 -4.94 6.87
C SER A 94 7.81 -3.77 5.93
N LEU A 95 6.73 -3.03 6.22
CA LEU A 95 6.42 -1.78 5.53
C LEU A 95 7.51 -0.73 5.80
N PHE A 96 7.93 -0.59 7.05
CA PHE A 96 8.93 0.40 7.42
C PHE A 96 10.33 0.03 6.94
N ASP A 97 10.61 -1.25 6.68
CA ASP A 97 11.87 -1.68 6.06
C ASP A 97 11.99 -1.21 4.60
N ARG A 98 10.86 -0.92 3.93
CA ARG A 98 10.86 -0.26 2.60
C ARG A 98 11.15 1.23 2.67
N ILE A 99 11.07 1.83 3.86
CA ILE A 99 11.10 3.27 4.02
C ILE A 99 12.49 3.70 4.48
N SER A 100 13.12 4.55 3.68
CA SER A 100 14.45 5.08 3.96
C SER A 100 14.56 6.56 3.60
N LEU A 101 15.58 7.22 4.14
CA LEU A 101 15.93 8.57 3.71
C LEU A 101 16.73 8.50 2.42
N LYS A 102 16.33 9.29 1.43
CA LYS A 102 17.01 9.43 0.14
C LYS A 102 17.28 10.90 -0.17
N LEU A 103 18.42 11.18 -0.82
CA LEU A 103 18.74 12.53 -1.28
C LEU A 103 18.07 12.80 -2.63
N GLU A 104 17.12 13.75 -2.67
CA GLU A 104 16.49 14.16 -3.94
C GLU A 104 17.33 15.15 -4.74
N LYS A 105 17.19 15.11 -6.07
CA LYS A 105 17.85 16.04 -6.98
C LYS A 105 17.41 17.48 -6.72
N GLY A 106 18.38 18.36 -6.45
CA GLY A 106 18.15 19.79 -6.21
C GLY A 106 17.76 20.15 -4.77
N ALA A 107 17.70 19.17 -3.86
CA ALA A 107 17.21 19.39 -2.50
C ALA A 107 18.21 20.07 -1.54
N ALA A 108 19.32 20.65 -2.02
CA ALA A 108 20.34 21.32 -1.18
C ALA A 108 20.76 20.53 0.08
N ARG A 109 20.96 19.21 -0.05
CA ARG A 109 21.25 18.23 1.04
C ARG A 109 20.08 17.84 1.94
N ASN A 110 18.85 18.26 1.64
CA ASN A 110 17.67 17.79 2.34
C ASN A 110 17.33 16.34 1.93
N MET A 111 17.27 15.46 2.92
CA MET A 111 16.84 14.08 2.75
C MET A 111 15.31 14.02 2.78
N ARG A 112 14.71 13.14 1.97
CA ARG A 112 13.27 12.87 1.99
C ARG A 112 12.98 11.42 2.30
N LEU A 113 11.89 11.20 3.02
CA LEU A 113 11.30 9.88 3.18
C LEU A 113 10.95 9.32 1.81
N SER A 114 11.45 8.13 1.53
CA SER A 114 11.22 7.43 0.29
C SER A 114 10.85 5.98 0.57
N CYS A 115 9.91 5.45 -0.19
CA CYS A 115 9.53 4.05 -0.17
C CYS A 115 10.12 3.36 -1.40
N THR A 116 10.96 2.35 -1.18
CA THR A 116 11.49 1.50 -2.25
C THR A 116 10.37 0.66 -2.84
N VAL A 117 10.27 0.61 -4.17
CA VAL A 117 9.28 -0.23 -4.86
C VAL A 117 9.84 -1.62 -5.15
N PRO A 118 9.01 -2.67 -5.15
CA PRO A 118 9.42 -4.00 -5.57
C PRO A 118 10.01 -4.00 -6.99
N ARG A 119 11.16 -4.66 -7.18
CA ARG A 119 11.79 -4.76 -8.49
C ARG A 119 10.93 -5.63 -9.41
N GLU A 120 10.54 -5.08 -10.55
CA GLU A 120 9.89 -5.84 -11.62
C GLU A 120 10.89 -6.20 -12.72
N VAL A 121 10.54 -7.16 -13.59
CA VAL A 121 11.40 -7.62 -14.70
C VAL A 121 11.83 -6.47 -15.62
N ARG A 122 10.99 -5.44 -15.76
CA ARG A 122 11.28 -4.24 -16.56
C ARG A 122 12.30 -3.29 -15.90
N ASP A 123 12.52 -3.42 -14.59
CA ASP A 123 13.32 -2.47 -13.82
C ASP A 123 14.81 -2.83 -13.88
N ARG A 124 15.59 -1.98 -14.57
CA ARG A 124 17.05 -2.10 -14.65
C ARG A 124 17.74 -1.75 -13.33
N GLU A 125 17.20 -0.77 -12.62
CA GLU A 125 17.72 -0.20 -11.37
C GLU A 125 16.62 -0.28 -10.30
N GLU A 126 17.02 -0.29 -9.02
CA GLU A 126 16.07 -0.12 -7.92
C GLU A 126 15.40 1.24 -8.02
N LYS A 127 14.08 1.26 -7.76
CA LYS A 127 13.29 2.49 -7.79
C LYS A 127 12.69 2.78 -6.43
N HIS A 128 12.40 4.05 -6.17
CA HIS A 128 11.69 4.51 -4.99
C HIS A 128 10.77 5.68 -5.35
N PHE A 129 9.86 6.05 -4.46
CA PHE A 129 9.07 7.28 -4.57
C PHE A 129 9.00 7.97 -3.21
N SER A 130 8.75 9.27 -3.20
CA SER A 130 8.63 10.03 -1.95
C SER A 130 7.45 9.51 -1.13
N ALA A 131 7.70 9.05 0.09
CA ALA A 131 6.68 8.49 0.96
C ALA A 131 6.01 9.60 1.77
N THR A 132 4.69 9.78 1.58
CA THR A 132 3.91 10.87 2.18
C THR A 132 2.90 10.40 3.22
N GLY A 133 2.85 9.10 3.52
CA GLY A 133 1.93 8.54 4.51
C GLY A 133 1.70 7.05 4.34
N VAL A 134 0.80 6.52 5.16
CA VAL A 134 0.34 5.12 5.12
C VAL A 134 -1.17 5.10 4.99
N LEU A 135 -1.67 4.35 4.01
CA LEU A 135 -3.10 4.15 3.81
C LEU A 135 -3.51 2.81 4.44
N PHE A 136 -4.44 2.86 5.39
CA PHE A 136 -5.01 1.68 6.03
C PHE A 136 -6.30 1.27 5.34
N TYR A 137 -6.40 -0.01 5.00
CA TYR A 137 -7.61 -0.63 4.45
C TYR A 137 -8.21 -1.62 5.44
N ARG A 138 -9.53 -1.55 5.60
CA ARG A 138 -10.29 -2.61 6.25
C ARG A 138 -10.72 -3.64 5.20
N THR A 139 -10.34 -4.90 5.39
CA THR A 139 -10.58 -6.00 4.45
C THR A 139 -11.80 -6.87 4.83
N THR A 140 -12.34 -6.65 6.03
CA THR A 140 -13.57 -7.26 6.54
C THR A 140 -14.72 -6.27 6.59
N LYS A 141 -15.94 -6.74 6.30
CA LYS A 141 -17.16 -5.96 6.35
C LYS A 141 -17.83 -6.08 7.71
N GLU A 142 -18.35 -4.98 8.25
CA GLU A 142 -19.15 -5.03 9.48
C GLU A 142 -20.37 -5.94 9.33
N PRO A 143 -20.75 -6.70 10.37
CA PRO A 143 -20.21 -6.71 11.74
C PRO A 143 -19.02 -7.69 11.94
N TRP A 144 -18.34 -8.11 10.87
CA TRP A 144 -17.17 -8.98 10.97
C TRP A 144 -15.89 -8.19 11.23
N HIS A 145 -15.03 -8.77 12.06
CA HIS A 145 -13.72 -8.26 12.42
C HIS A 145 -12.70 -9.40 12.35
N GLU A 146 -11.47 -9.06 12.00
CA GLU A 146 -10.33 -9.97 12.07
C GLU A 146 -9.68 -9.79 13.45
N GLU A 147 -9.56 -10.89 14.20
CA GLU A 147 -9.01 -10.93 15.56
C GLU A 147 -7.85 -11.93 15.61
N PHE A 148 -6.94 -11.76 16.56
CA PHE A 148 -5.82 -12.69 16.75
C PHE A 148 -6.03 -13.52 18.02
N SER A 149 -6.00 -14.84 17.88
CA SER A 149 -6.09 -15.76 19.02
C SER A 149 -4.69 -16.05 19.56
N LEU A 150 -4.48 -15.73 20.83
CA LEU A 150 -3.21 -15.93 21.53
C LEU A 150 -2.97 -17.40 21.87
N SER A 151 -4.03 -18.16 22.16
CA SER A 151 -3.95 -19.58 22.48
C SER A 151 -3.62 -20.44 21.25
N SER A 152 -4.15 -20.09 20.08
CA SER A 152 -3.89 -20.81 18.83
C SER A 152 -2.81 -20.16 17.96
N GLN A 153 -2.30 -18.98 18.35
CA GLN A 153 -1.36 -18.17 17.58
C GLN A 153 -1.81 -17.95 16.13
N ARG A 154 -3.12 -17.79 15.93
CA ARG A 154 -3.72 -17.66 14.60
C ARG A 154 -4.86 -16.66 14.59
N THR A 155 -5.01 -15.98 13.47
CA THR A 155 -6.13 -15.11 13.18
C THR A 155 -7.46 -15.86 13.02
N TYR A 156 -8.55 -15.29 13.54
CA TYR A 156 -9.92 -15.73 13.31
C TYR A 156 -10.84 -14.54 12.97
N PHE A 157 -12.01 -14.84 12.44
CA PHE A 157 -13.06 -13.87 12.12
C PHE A 157 -14.11 -13.90 13.21
N PHE A 158 -14.42 -12.74 13.79
CA PHE A 158 -15.42 -12.59 14.83
C PHE A 158 -16.57 -11.71 14.36
N ASN A 159 -17.80 -12.17 14.56
CA ASN A 159 -19.00 -11.40 14.30
C ASN A 159 -19.48 -10.73 15.58
N THR A 160 -19.43 -9.40 15.64
CA THR A 160 -19.77 -8.66 16.86
C THR A 160 -21.25 -8.70 17.21
N MET A 161 -22.13 -8.95 16.23
CA MET A 161 -23.58 -9.07 16.43
C MET A 161 -23.99 -10.47 16.89
N THR A 162 -23.51 -11.52 16.22
CA THR A 162 -23.91 -12.91 16.54
C THR A 162 -23.02 -13.58 17.59
N LYS A 163 -21.89 -12.93 17.94
CA LYS A 163 -20.84 -13.46 18.84
C LYS A 163 -20.20 -14.77 18.36
N LYS A 164 -20.34 -15.11 17.07
CA LYS A 164 -19.72 -16.29 16.47
C LYS A 164 -18.31 -15.98 15.99
N SER A 165 -17.41 -16.94 16.15
CA SER A 165 -16.05 -16.93 15.63
C SER A 165 -15.81 -18.08 14.66
N ASP A 166 -14.96 -17.86 13.65
CA ASP A 166 -14.50 -18.90 12.71
C ASP A 166 -13.06 -18.62 12.29
N TYR A 167 -12.22 -19.65 12.20
CA TYR A 167 -10.83 -19.52 11.72
C TYR A 167 -10.72 -19.42 10.20
N ASN A 168 -11.81 -19.76 9.49
CA ASN A 168 -11.95 -19.57 8.07
C ASN A 168 -12.83 -18.34 7.80
N MET A 169 -12.53 -17.60 6.75
CA MET A 169 -13.37 -16.46 6.36
C MET A 169 -14.77 -16.96 5.98
N PRO A 170 -15.84 -16.46 6.62
CA PRO A 170 -17.20 -16.78 6.22
C PRO A 170 -17.43 -16.43 4.75
N GLN A 171 -17.99 -17.36 3.98
CA GLN A 171 -18.20 -17.17 2.53
C GLN A 171 -19.15 -16.01 2.20
N ARG A 172 -20.06 -15.67 3.10
CA ARG A 172 -21.07 -14.62 2.89
C ARG A 172 -20.93 -13.50 3.90
N GLY A 173 -20.87 -12.27 3.41
CA GLY A 173 -20.97 -11.05 4.20
C GLY A 173 -19.74 -10.66 5.01
N CYS A 174 -18.67 -11.47 5.04
CA CYS A 174 -17.44 -11.12 5.75
C CYS A 174 -16.43 -10.33 4.89
N ALA A 175 -16.28 -10.67 3.60
CA ALA A 175 -15.33 -10.01 2.72
C ALA A 175 -15.77 -8.57 2.41
N ALA A 176 -14.89 -7.59 2.60
CA ALA A 176 -15.14 -6.21 2.19
C ALA A 176 -15.03 -6.07 0.66
N SER A 177 -16.06 -5.49 0.04
CA SER A 177 -16.06 -5.11 -1.37
C SER A 177 -15.10 -3.94 -1.63
N PHE A 178 -14.89 -3.59 -2.90
CA PHE A 178 -14.19 -2.37 -3.29
C PHE A 178 -14.80 -1.14 -2.60
N LYS A 179 -16.13 -1.04 -2.61
CA LYS A 179 -16.84 0.09 -2.00
C LYS A 179 -16.55 0.17 -0.51
N ASP A 180 -16.70 -0.94 0.21
CA ASP A 180 -16.48 -1.01 1.66
C ASP A 180 -15.04 -0.59 2.00
N CYS A 181 -14.06 -1.15 1.28
CA CYS A 181 -12.65 -0.81 1.41
C CYS A 181 -12.37 0.67 1.14
N PHE A 182 -12.87 1.20 0.02
CA PHE A 182 -12.65 2.58 -0.39
C PHE A 182 -13.25 3.58 0.62
N THR A 183 -14.47 3.32 1.12
CA THR A 183 -15.14 4.22 2.05
C THR A 183 -14.59 4.17 3.48
N SER A 184 -14.00 3.04 3.87
CA SER A 184 -13.43 2.85 5.22
C SER A 184 -11.92 3.11 5.28
N ALA A 185 -11.29 3.44 4.17
CA ALA A 185 -9.86 3.68 4.12
C ALA A 185 -9.47 4.92 4.94
N VAL A 186 -8.41 4.79 5.74
CA VAL A 186 -7.90 5.89 6.58
C VAL A 186 -6.46 6.18 6.20
N LEU A 187 -6.17 7.43 5.84
CA LEU A 187 -4.81 7.89 5.56
C LEU A 187 -4.17 8.43 6.83
N TRP A 188 -2.98 7.94 7.16
CA TRP A 188 -2.06 8.57 8.11
C TRP A 188 -1.00 9.35 7.33
N PRO A 189 -1.20 10.67 7.12
CA PRO A 189 -0.29 11.48 6.31
C PRO A 189 0.96 11.88 7.10
N TRP A 190 2.07 12.04 6.38
CA TRP A 190 3.34 12.54 6.86
C TRP A 190 3.61 13.90 6.24
N ILE A 191 3.84 14.89 7.09
CA ILE A 191 3.99 16.29 6.70
C ILE A 191 5.35 16.50 6.00
N PRO A 192 5.40 17.22 4.86
CA PRO A 192 6.66 17.65 4.26
C PRO A 192 7.53 18.43 5.26
N GLY A 193 8.82 18.10 5.34
CA GLY A 193 9.73 18.73 6.30
C GLY A 193 9.77 18.07 7.68
N LEU A 194 9.09 16.92 7.85
CA LEU A 194 9.33 16.00 8.97
C LEU A 194 10.83 15.74 9.12
N LYS A 195 11.40 16.22 10.23
CA LYS A 195 12.75 15.84 10.64
C LYS A 195 12.66 14.44 11.22
N ILE A 196 13.20 13.46 10.50
CA ILE A 196 13.46 12.16 11.11
C ILE A 196 14.65 12.35 12.04
N LEU A 197 14.36 12.39 13.33
CA LEU A 197 15.42 12.32 14.33
C LEU A 197 15.97 10.90 14.29
N PRO A 198 17.30 10.70 14.22
CA PRO A 198 17.86 9.38 14.41
C PRO A 198 17.40 8.85 15.77
N PRO A 199 16.97 7.58 15.85
CA PRO A 199 16.52 7.00 17.11
C PRO A 199 17.67 7.09 18.11
N LYS A 200 17.43 7.70 19.29
CA LYS A 200 18.46 7.75 20.35
C LYS A 200 18.75 6.35 20.90
N SER A 201 17.78 5.44 20.79
CA SER A 201 17.93 4.01 21.02
C SER A 201 16.92 3.23 20.15
N PRO A 202 17.12 1.92 19.91
CA PRO A 202 16.19 1.09 19.13
C PRO A 202 14.74 1.10 19.64
N ASN A 203 14.55 1.41 20.92
CA ASN A 203 13.25 1.43 21.60
C ASN A 203 12.75 2.85 21.92
N ASP A 204 13.45 3.88 21.46
CA ASP A 204 13.07 5.26 21.76
C ASP A 204 11.79 5.63 21.00
N CYS A 205 10.76 5.99 21.75
CA CYS A 205 9.47 6.39 21.24
C CYS A 205 9.13 7.73 21.91
N PRO A 206 9.37 8.87 21.24
CA PRO A 206 9.16 10.18 21.86
C PRO A 206 7.74 10.31 22.39
N ASN A 207 7.60 10.72 23.65
CA ASN A 207 6.30 11.02 24.25
C ASN A 207 5.93 12.49 24.00
N ASP A 208 5.81 12.85 22.72
CA ASP A 208 5.50 14.21 22.25
C ASP A 208 4.04 14.36 21.80
N GLY A 209 3.19 13.39 22.14
CA GLY A 209 1.79 13.34 21.73
C GLY A 209 1.57 13.00 20.25
N ARG A 210 2.63 12.65 19.49
CA ARG A 210 2.53 12.27 18.08
C ARG A 210 2.61 10.76 17.91
N VAL A 211 2.05 10.28 16.79
CA VAL A 211 2.21 8.89 16.37
C VAL A 211 3.53 8.77 15.62
N HIS A 212 4.42 7.90 16.11
CA HIS A 212 5.69 7.56 15.47
C HIS A 212 5.65 6.14 14.91
N ARG A 213 6.62 5.78 14.07
CA ARG A 213 6.84 4.40 13.59
C ARG A 213 6.69 3.39 14.72
N MET A 214 7.43 3.62 15.82
CA MET A 214 7.50 2.70 16.94
C MET A 214 6.19 2.66 17.75
N THR A 215 5.37 3.72 17.74
CA THR A 215 4.03 3.73 18.33
C THR A 215 3.15 2.69 17.65
N LEU A 216 3.12 2.66 16.31
CA LEU A 216 2.32 1.71 15.55
C LEU A 216 2.84 0.28 15.70
N ILE A 217 4.16 0.07 15.62
CA ILE A 217 4.78 -1.25 15.81
C ILE A 217 4.44 -1.80 17.20
N ASN A 218 4.63 -1.01 18.25
CA ASN A 218 4.35 -1.45 19.62
C ASN A 218 2.85 -1.70 19.84
N PHE A 219 1.97 -0.90 19.23
CA PHE A 219 0.53 -1.15 19.26
C PHE A 219 0.18 -2.52 18.68
N VAL A 220 0.70 -2.83 17.48
CA VAL A 220 0.48 -4.13 16.83
C VAL A 220 1.07 -5.26 17.66
N LYS A 221 2.34 -5.16 18.10
CA LYS A 221 2.99 -6.18 18.93
C LYS A 221 2.17 -6.49 20.18
N ARG A 222 1.76 -5.47 20.94
CA ARG A 222 0.93 -5.65 22.15
C ARG A 222 -0.42 -6.32 21.87
N ARG A 223 -0.97 -6.19 20.67
CA ARG A 223 -2.20 -6.87 20.26
C ARG A 223 -1.96 -8.33 19.87
N LEU A 224 -0.75 -8.65 19.42
CA LEU A 224 -0.32 -10.01 19.07
C LEU A 224 0.31 -10.78 20.25
N SER A 225 0.73 -10.09 21.32
CA SER A 225 1.56 -10.65 22.39
C SER A 225 0.99 -10.49 23.80
N LYS A 226 -0.27 -10.82 24.05
CA LYS A 226 -0.83 -10.79 25.41
C LYS A 226 -1.27 -12.14 25.94
#